data_AF-A0A815XPB3-F1
#
_entry.id   AF-A0A815XPB3-F1
#
_cell.length_a   1.000
_cell.length_b   1.000
_cell.length_c   1.000
_cell.angle_alpha   90.00
_cell.angle_beta   90.00
_cell.angle_gamma   90.00
#
_symmetry.space_group_name_H-M   'P 1'
#
loop_
_entity.id
_entity.type
_entity.pdbx_description
1 polymer ?
#
loop_
_entity_poly.entity_id
_entity_poly.type
_entity_poly.pdbx_seq_one_letter_code
_entity_poly.pdbx_strand_id
1 'polypeptide(L)'
;MEIINDKSNRERKDKLRRELIERYNEGKKSISNIKQDEREKEERRFDMEITIDKLRESETGRKIIELIGEEELYKYDPESLNSLYIDAAIKYSREQKENRNSVSNKTKQKRIQQHHTIQLAERERAIERCERLVRMESDKEDFFLSIRGQRHEDFVLHMETFEQRL
;
A
#
# COMPACT_ATOMS: atom_id res chain seq x y z
N MET A 1 43.71 4.42 -92.10
CA MET A 1 43.68 4.89 -90.70
C MET A 1 42.48 4.26 -89.98
N GLU A 2 42.53 3.00 -89.55
CA GLU A 2 41.34 2.34 -88.94
C GLU A 2 41.61 1.69 -87.57
N ILE A 3 42.87 1.61 -87.11
CA ILE A 3 43.24 0.85 -85.89
C ILE A 3 43.05 1.67 -84.59
N ILE A 4 42.94 3.00 -84.67
CA ILE A 4 42.87 3.89 -83.49
C ILE A 4 41.45 3.89 -82.85
N ASN A 5 40.40 3.59 -83.63
CA ASN A 5 39.02 3.60 -83.16
C ASN A 5 38.66 2.43 -82.22
N ASP A 6 39.34 1.29 -82.34
CA ASP A 6 39.02 0.10 -81.56
C ASP A 6 39.46 0.18 -80.09
N LYS A 7 40.61 0.83 -79.80
CA LYS A 7 41.10 1.00 -78.43
C LYS A 7 40.23 1.97 -77.63
N SER A 8 39.86 3.10 -78.23
CA SER A 8 38.96 4.12 -77.65
C SER A 8 37.56 3.54 -77.36
N ASN A 9 37.01 2.74 -78.28
CA ASN A 9 35.73 2.07 -78.08
C ASN A 9 35.80 0.99 -77.00
N ARG A 10 36.92 0.28 -76.86
CA ARG A 10 37.14 -0.67 -75.76
C ARG A 10 37.16 0.03 -74.40
N GLU A 11 37.93 1.11 -74.26
CA GLU A 11 37.99 1.89 -73.01
C GLU A 11 36.64 2.46 -72.61
N ARG A 12 35.85 2.98 -73.56
CA ARG A 12 34.48 3.44 -73.30
C ARG A 12 33.57 2.31 -72.84
N LYS A 13 33.63 1.13 -73.47
CA LYS A 13 32.85 -0.05 -73.05
C LYS A 13 33.26 -0.54 -71.67
N ASP A 14 34.55 -0.54 -71.34
CA ASP A 14 35.04 -0.97 -70.03
C ASP A 14 34.68 0.01 -68.92
N LYS A 15 34.65 1.33 -69.20
CA LYS A 15 34.11 2.34 -68.28
C LYS A 15 32.63 2.14 -68.02
N LEU A 16 31.83 2.00 -69.08
CA LEU A 16 30.39 1.76 -68.97
C LEU A 16 30.09 0.48 -68.19
N ARG A 17 30.87 -0.60 -68.41
CA ARG A 17 30.74 -1.84 -67.63
C ARG A 17 31.03 -1.63 -66.15
N ARG A 18 32.07 -0.86 -65.80
CA ARG A 18 32.39 -0.56 -64.40
C ARG A 18 31.30 0.27 -63.72
N GLU A 19 30.83 1.35 -64.36
CA GLU A 19 29.73 2.16 -63.82
C GLU A 19 28.43 1.36 -63.62
N LEU A 20 28.09 0.47 -64.55
CA LEU A 20 26.92 -0.41 -64.43
C LEU A 20 27.05 -1.38 -63.24
N ILE A 21 28.24 -1.96 -63.05
CA ILE A 21 28.53 -2.86 -61.93
C ILE A 21 28.47 -2.09 -60.60
N GLU A 22 29.02 -0.88 -60.56
CA GLU A 22 29.05 -0.03 -59.37
C GLU A 22 27.63 0.37 -58.94
N ARG A 23 26.79 0.87 -59.87
CA ARG A 23 25.37 1.17 -59.60
C ARG A 23 24.57 -0.06 -59.17
N TYR A 24 24.82 -1.22 -59.78
CA TYR A 24 24.16 -2.46 -59.40
C TYR A 24 24.54 -2.90 -57.98
N ASN A 25 25.81 -2.77 -57.60
CA ASN A 25 26.30 -3.08 -56.26
C ASN A 25 25.77 -2.09 -55.22
N GLU A 26 25.71 -0.80 -55.53
CA GLU A 26 25.08 0.23 -54.69
C GLU A 26 23.58 -0.05 -54.48
N GLY A 27 22.87 -0.40 -55.56
CA GLY A 27 21.46 -0.82 -55.48
C GLY A 27 21.27 -2.05 -54.60
N LYS A 28 22.12 -3.06 -54.73
CA LYS A 28 22.10 -4.27 -53.87
C LYS A 28 22.34 -3.96 -52.40
N LYS A 29 23.33 -3.10 -52.09
CA LYS A 29 23.61 -2.65 -50.71
C LYS A 29 22.44 -1.87 -50.12
N SER A 30 21.81 -1.01 -50.92
CA SER A 30 20.65 -0.23 -50.49
C SER A 30 19.48 -1.15 -50.15
N ILE A 31 19.21 -2.16 -50.99
CA ILE A 31 18.15 -3.16 -50.75
C ILE A 31 18.47 -4.03 -49.53
N SER A 32 19.73 -4.43 -49.31
CA SER A 32 20.09 -5.20 -48.12
C SER A 32 19.92 -4.42 -46.84
N ASN A 33 20.27 -3.12 -46.84
CA ASN A 33 20.10 -2.25 -45.68
C ASN A 33 18.61 -2.05 -45.36
N ILE A 34 17.77 -1.80 -46.37
CA ILE A 34 16.31 -1.67 -46.16
C ILE A 34 15.72 -2.94 -45.55
N LYS A 35 16.11 -4.12 -46.07
CA LYS A 35 15.64 -5.42 -45.53
C LYS A 35 16.12 -5.67 -44.10
N GLN A 36 17.28 -5.16 -43.74
CA GLN A 36 17.81 -5.30 -42.39
C GLN A 36 17.08 -4.37 -41.42
N ASP A 37 16.87 -3.10 -41.81
CA ASP A 37 16.09 -2.14 -41.03
C ASP A 37 14.65 -2.61 -40.79
N GLU A 38 14.03 -3.27 -41.77
CA GLU A 38 12.69 -3.85 -41.62
C GLU A 38 12.67 -4.99 -40.61
N ARG A 39 13.67 -5.90 -40.63
CA ARG A 39 13.78 -6.99 -39.64
C ARG A 39 14.00 -6.44 -38.23
N GLU A 40 14.88 -5.46 -38.07
CA GLU A 40 15.14 -4.86 -36.76
C GLU A 40 13.89 -4.18 -36.19
N LYS A 41 13.04 -3.59 -37.05
CA LYS A 41 11.74 -3.02 -36.64
C LYS A 41 10.73 -4.11 -36.24
N GLU A 42 10.68 -5.22 -36.96
CA GLU A 42 9.82 -6.35 -36.63
C GLU A 42 10.24 -7.02 -35.31
N GLU A 43 11.54 -7.25 -35.10
CA GLU A 43 12.06 -7.79 -33.85
C GLU A 43 11.70 -6.90 -32.66
N ARG A 44 11.87 -5.57 -32.78
CA ARG A 44 11.46 -4.63 -31.72
C ARG A 44 9.96 -4.66 -31.44
N ARG A 45 9.12 -4.81 -32.46
CA ARG A 45 7.66 -4.93 -32.28
C ARG A 45 7.31 -6.21 -31.52
N PHE A 46 7.98 -7.31 -31.86
CA PHE A 46 7.78 -8.60 -31.20
C PHE A 46 8.23 -8.55 -29.73
N ASP A 47 9.40 -7.96 -29.44
CA ASP A 47 9.88 -7.78 -28.07
C ASP A 47 8.93 -6.90 -27.22
N MET A 48 8.36 -5.87 -27.85
CA MET A 48 7.36 -5.02 -27.21
C MET A 48 6.08 -5.80 -26.90
N GLU A 49 5.59 -6.58 -27.85
CA GLU A 49 4.40 -7.42 -27.67
C GLU A 49 4.56 -8.38 -26.49
N ILE A 50 5.70 -9.08 -26.42
CA ILE A 50 6.05 -9.93 -25.28
C ILE A 50 6.06 -9.16 -23.96
N THR A 51 6.58 -7.93 -23.97
CA THR A 51 6.67 -7.09 -22.78
C THR A 51 5.29 -6.67 -22.29
N ILE A 52 4.39 -6.28 -23.20
CA ILE A 52 3.01 -5.94 -22.89
C ILE A 52 2.26 -7.17 -22.35
N ASP A 53 2.46 -8.35 -22.94
CA ASP A 53 1.86 -9.58 -22.45
C ASP A 53 2.32 -9.92 -21.02
N LYS A 54 3.60 -9.76 -20.70
CA LYS A 54 4.11 -9.89 -19.33
C LYS A 54 3.48 -8.89 -18.36
N LEU A 55 3.19 -7.67 -18.81
CA LEU A 55 2.48 -6.69 -17.98
C LEU A 55 1.05 -7.15 -17.67
N ARG A 56 0.35 -7.73 -18.65
CA ARG A 56 -1.03 -8.25 -18.50
C ARG A 56 -1.13 -9.38 -17.46
N GLU A 57 -0.08 -10.19 -17.30
CA GLU A 57 -0.04 -11.28 -16.31
C GLU A 57 -0.11 -10.78 -14.86
N SER A 58 0.34 -9.55 -14.60
CA SER A 58 0.41 -8.97 -13.25
C SER A 58 -0.73 -7.99 -12.98
N GLU A 59 -1.14 -7.85 -11.72
CA GLU A 59 -2.15 -6.84 -11.32
C GLU A 59 -1.59 -5.42 -11.46
N THR A 60 -0.33 -5.21 -11.08
CA THR A 60 0.35 -3.92 -11.20
C THR A 60 0.53 -3.53 -12.67
N GLY A 61 0.91 -4.47 -13.53
CA GLY A 61 1.06 -4.23 -14.97
C GLY A 61 -0.27 -3.94 -15.65
N ARG A 62 -1.36 -4.61 -15.27
CA ARG A 62 -2.71 -4.25 -15.73
C ARG A 62 -3.11 -2.82 -15.36
N LYS A 63 -2.78 -2.36 -14.15
CA LYS A 63 -3.01 -0.96 -13.75
C LYS A 63 -2.17 0.03 -14.55
N ILE A 64 -0.93 -0.32 -14.88
CA ILE A 64 -0.07 0.50 -15.76
C ILE A 64 -0.69 0.60 -17.16
N ILE A 65 -1.13 -0.54 -17.71
CA ILE A 65 -1.82 -0.60 -19.00
C ILE A 65 -3.10 0.26 -18.97
N GLU A 66 -3.89 0.19 -17.90
CA GLU A 66 -5.11 0.98 -17.74
C GLU A 66 -4.83 2.49 -17.64
N LEU A 67 -3.75 2.88 -16.95
CA LEU A 67 -3.37 4.28 -16.76
C LEU A 67 -2.79 4.93 -18.01
N ILE A 68 -2.00 4.18 -18.78
CA ILE A 68 -1.30 4.70 -19.97
C ILE A 68 -2.11 4.45 -21.25
N GLY A 69 -2.80 3.32 -21.33
CA GLY A 69 -3.46 2.81 -22.54
C GLY A 69 -2.53 1.94 -23.38
N GLU A 70 -3.04 0.80 -23.87
CA GLU A 70 -2.22 -0.17 -24.63
C GLU A 70 -1.55 0.42 -25.87
N GLU A 71 -2.25 1.29 -26.61
CA GLU A 71 -1.71 1.93 -27.81
C GLU A 71 -0.52 2.85 -27.50
N GLU A 72 -0.52 3.48 -26.33
CA GLU A 72 0.56 4.36 -25.90
C GLU A 72 1.81 3.59 -25.48
N LEU A 73 1.68 2.33 -25.03
CA LEU A 73 2.81 1.49 -24.60
C LEU A 73 3.79 1.22 -25.75
N TYR A 74 3.29 1.09 -26.98
CA TYR A 74 4.12 0.90 -28.18
C TYR A 74 5.01 2.10 -28.53
N LYS A 75 4.80 3.26 -27.88
CA LYS A 75 5.68 4.44 -28.03
C LYS A 75 6.92 4.37 -27.13
N TYR A 76 6.93 3.48 -26.15
CA TYR A 76 8.03 3.30 -25.21
C TYR A 76 9.01 2.23 -25.70
N ASP A 77 10.18 2.18 -25.08
CA ASP A 77 11.09 1.05 -25.22
C ASP A 77 10.75 -0.05 -24.18
N PRO A 78 10.93 -1.34 -24.49
CA PRO A 78 10.63 -2.44 -23.58
C PRO A 78 11.32 -2.30 -22.20
N GLU A 79 12.56 -1.83 -22.19
CA GLU A 79 13.33 -1.61 -20.96
C GLU A 79 12.73 -0.50 -20.09
N SER A 80 12.23 0.57 -20.72
CA SER A 80 11.58 1.68 -20.03
C SER A 80 10.28 1.23 -19.36
N LEU A 81 9.49 0.39 -20.05
CA LEU A 81 8.28 -0.22 -19.49
C LEU A 81 8.59 -1.13 -18.31
N ASN A 82 9.66 -1.92 -18.40
CA ASN A 82 10.09 -2.77 -17.29
C ASN A 82 10.53 -1.96 -16.06
N SER A 83 11.24 -0.85 -16.26
CA SER A 83 11.59 0.06 -15.16
C SER A 83 10.35 0.64 -14.49
N LEU A 84 9.38 1.10 -15.28
CA LEU A 84 8.12 1.64 -14.77
C LEU A 84 7.34 0.58 -13.97
N TYR A 85 7.31 -0.65 -14.46
CA TYR A 85 6.70 -1.78 -13.76
C TYR A 85 7.35 -2.03 -12.40
N ILE A 86 8.68 -2.05 -12.34
CA ILE A 86 9.44 -2.24 -11.10
C ILE A 86 9.12 -1.12 -10.11
N ASP A 87 9.14 0.13 -10.55
CA ASP A 87 8.85 1.28 -9.68
C ASP A 87 7.41 1.23 -9.14
N ALA A 88 6.43 0.92 -9.99
CA ALA A 88 5.05 0.76 -9.59
C ALA A 88 4.88 -0.41 -8.60
N ALA A 89 5.57 -1.54 -8.82
CA ALA A 89 5.51 -2.70 -7.93
C ALA A 89 6.12 -2.39 -6.56
N ILE A 90 7.25 -1.66 -6.52
CA ILE A 90 7.88 -1.20 -5.28
C ILE A 90 6.94 -0.25 -4.53
N LYS A 91 6.35 0.72 -5.22
CA LYS A 91 5.39 1.66 -4.62
C LYS A 91 4.20 0.94 -4.01
N TYR A 92 3.58 0.03 -4.77
CA TYR A 92 2.46 -0.77 -4.28
C TYR A 92 2.82 -1.60 -3.04
N SER A 93 4.01 -2.21 -3.03
CA SER A 93 4.51 -2.97 -1.87
C SER A 93 4.69 -2.10 -0.62
N ARG A 94 5.16 -0.86 -0.78
CA ARG A 94 5.30 0.12 0.31
C ARG A 94 3.93 0.53 0.86
N GLU A 95 2.99 0.88 -0.01
CA GLU A 95 1.63 1.27 0.38
C GLU A 95 0.93 0.14 1.16
N GLN A 96 1.10 -1.12 0.72
CA GLN A 96 0.54 -2.28 1.44
C GLN A 96 1.15 -2.45 2.84
N LYS A 97 2.47 -2.23 3.00
CA LYS A 97 3.13 -2.28 4.31
C LYS A 97 2.65 -1.15 5.23
N GLU A 98 2.53 0.07 4.73
CA GLU A 98 2.02 1.22 5.50
C GLU A 98 0.58 1.01 5.93
N ASN A 99 -0.28 0.52 5.04
CA ASN A 99 -1.66 0.19 5.34
C ASN A 99 -1.75 -0.85 6.46
N ARG A 100 -0.98 -1.95 6.38
CA ARG A 100 -0.92 -2.97 7.44
C ARG A 100 -0.45 -2.40 8.78
N ASN A 101 0.56 -1.54 8.77
CA ASN A 101 1.06 -0.89 9.98
C ASN A 101 0.03 0.06 10.61
N SER A 102 -0.67 0.84 9.77
CA SER A 102 -1.72 1.75 10.24
C SER A 102 -2.90 1.00 10.88
N VAL A 103 -3.33 -0.12 10.30
CA VAL A 103 -4.40 -0.98 10.84
C VAL A 103 -3.96 -1.62 12.16
N SER A 104 -2.72 -2.11 12.23
CA SER A 104 -2.15 -2.69 13.46
C SER A 104 -2.11 -1.64 14.59
N ASN A 105 -1.65 -0.43 14.30
CA ASN A 105 -1.58 0.65 15.29
C ASN A 105 -2.97 1.09 15.78
N LYS A 106 -3.94 1.26 14.88
CA LYS A 106 -5.33 1.55 15.25
C LYS A 106 -5.93 0.46 16.15
N THR A 107 -5.63 -0.79 15.87
CA THR A 107 -6.11 -1.93 16.67
C THR A 107 -5.47 -1.96 18.07
N LYS A 108 -4.16 -1.69 18.17
CA LYS A 108 -3.47 -1.57 19.46
C LYS A 108 -4.03 -0.40 20.29
N GLN A 109 -4.25 0.76 19.69
CA GLN A 109 -4.84 1.92 20.38
C GLN A 109 -6.25 1.62 20.91
N LYS A 110 -7.11 0.96 20.11
CA LYS A 110 -8.44 0.54 20.57
C LYS A 110 -8.38 -0.38 21.79
N ARG A 111 -7.44 -1.34 21.82
CA ARG A 111 -7.25 -2.23 22.99
C ARG A 111 -6.78 -1.49 24.23
N ILE A 112 -5.84 -0.55 24.08
CA ILE A 112 -5.37 0.29 25.19
C ILE A 112 -6.50 1.13 25.76
N GLN A 113 -7.31 1.76 24.88
CA GLN A 113 -8.47 2.54 25.29
C GLN A 113 -9.50 1.68 26.02
N GLN A 114 -9.85 0.50 25.48
CA GLN A 114 -10.79 -0.42 26.15
C GLN A 114 -10.30 -0.84 27.53
N HIS A 115 -9.02 -1.17 27.67
CA HIS A 115 -8.44 -1.55 28.96
C HIS A 115 -8.51 -0.41 29.98
N HIS A 116 -8.19 0.81 29.56
CA HIS A 116 -8.30 2.00 30.41
C HIS A 116 -9.74 2.24 30.87
N THR A 117 -10.73 2.09 29.97
CA THR A 117 -12.15 2.23 30.32
C THR A 117 -12.60 1.19 31.35
N ILE A 118 -12.15 -0.06 31.20
CA ILE A 118 -12.44 -1.13 32.18
C ILE A 118 -11.84 -0.79 33.54
N GLN A 119 -10.58 -0.33 33.58
CA GLN A 119 -9.92 0.06 34.82
C GLN A 119 -10.64 1.21 35.54
N LEU A 120 -11.10 2.22 34.80
CA LEU A 120 -11.88 3.31 35.37
C LEU A 120 -13.21 2.80 35.97
N ALA A 121 -13.94 1.96 35.24
CA ALA A 121 -15.19 1.39 35.73
C ALA A 121 -14.99 0.45 36.95
N GLU A 122 -13.88 -0.28 37.01
CA GLU A 122 -13.51 -1.07 38.19
C GLU A 122 -13.17 -0.19 39.39
N ARG A 123 -12.48 0.92 39.18
CA ARG A 123 -12.17 1.90 40.23
C ARG A 123 -13.45 2.54 40.77
N GLU A 124 -14.37 2.96 39.90
CA GLU A 124 -15.67 3.50 40.31
C GLU A 124 -16.47 2.49 41.15
N ARG A 125 -16.54 1.23 40.71
CA ARG A 125 -17.20 0.16 41.48
C ARG A 125 -16.51 -0.11 42.83
N ALA A 126 -15.20 0.02 42.91
CA ALA A 126 -14.47 -0.11 44.17
C ALA A 126 -14.83 1.03 45.13
N ILE A 127 -14.87 2.28 44.64
CA ILE A 127 -15.28 3.44 45.41
C ILE A 127 -16.71 3.26 45.93
N GLU A 128 -17.66 2.89 45.07
CA GLU A 128 -19.06 2.67 45.46
C GLU A 128 -19.19 1.59 46.56
N ARG A 129 -18.42 0.50 46.45
CA ARG A 129 -18.36 -0.54 47.49
C ARG A 129 -17.84 0.01 48.81
N CYS A 130 -16.77 0.79 48.79
CA CYS A 130 -16.23 1.43 50.00
C CYS A 130 -17.24 2.39 50.64
N GLU A 131 -17.88 3.25 49.84
CA GLU A 131 -18.89 4.20 50.33
C GLU A 131 -20.12 3.49 50.92
N ARG A 132 -20.51 2.34 50.37
CA ARG A 132 -21.60 1.52 50.91
C ARG A 132 -21.22 0.93 52.27
N LEU A 133 -20.00 0.43 52.42
CA LEU A 133 -19.52 -0.11 53.71
C LEU A 133 -19.49 0.97 54.79
N VAL A 134 -19.00 2.17 54.47
CA VAL A 134 -18.98 3.31 55.40
C VAL A 134 -20.39 3.69 55.84
N ARG A 135 -21.36 3.75 54.90
CA ARG A 135 -22.76 4.01 55.23
C ARG A 135 -23.33 2.95 56.17
N MET A 136 -23.10 1.67 55.88
CA MET A 136 -23.57 0.58 56.75
C MET A 136 -22.93 0.61 58.15
N GLU A 137 -21.67 1.04 58.25
CA GLU A 137 -20.98 1.19 59.53
C GLU A 137 -21.58 2.36 60.34
N SER A 138 -21.84 3.49 59.69
CA SER A 138 -22.58 4.62 60.30
C SER A 138 -23.97 4.21 60.76
N ASP A 139 -24.75 3.52 59.93
CA ASP A 139 -26.11 3.08 60.27
C ASP A 139 -26.10 2.13 61.49
N LYS A 140 -25.06 1.30 61.60
CA LYS A 140 -24.86 0.39 62.73
C LYS A 140 -24.52 1.15 64.01
N GLU A 141 -23.65 2.16 63.92
CA GLU A 141 -23.32 3.04 65.06
C GLU A 141 -24.55 3.80 65.55
N ASP A 142 -25.33 4.38 64.64
CA ASP A 142 -26.57 5.09 64.95
C ASP A 142 -27.60 4.17 65.63
N PHE A 143 -27.74 2.93 65.15
CA PHE A 143 -28.59 1.92 65.78
C PHE A 143 -28.17 1.60 67.23
N PHE A 144 -26.87 1.41 67.48
CA PHE A 144 -26.38 1.15 68.84
C PHE A 144 -26.54 2.35 69.77
N LEU A 145 -26.37 3.58 69.26
CA LEU A 145 -26.60 4.81 70.02
C LEU A 145 -28.08 4.94 70.41
N SER A 146 -29.00 4.64 69.48
CA SER A 146 -30.45 4.64 69.74
C SER A 146 -30.84 3.66 70.85
N ILE A 147 -30.34 2.42 70.82
CA ILE A 147 -30.59 1.43 71.88
C ILE A 147 -30.02 1.89 73.24
N ARG A 148 -28.84 2.52 73.25
CA ARG A 148 -28.23 3.02 74.49
C ARG A 148 -29.05 4.17 75.08
N GLY A 149 -29.54 5.09 74.25
CA GLY A 149 -30.41 6.18 74.66
C GLY A 149 -31.71 5.68 75.28
N GLN A 150 -32.41 4.77 74.58
CA GLN A 150 -33.67 4.17 75.07
C GLN A 150 -33.50 3.48 76.43
N ARG A 151 -32.46 2.66 76.61
CA ARG A 151 -32.22 1.98 77.90
C ARG A 151 -31.88 2.95 79.03
N HIS A 152 -31.25 4.08 78.71
CA HIS A 152 -30.98 5.12 79.70
C HIS A 152 -32.26 5.84 80.11
N GLU A 153 -33.11 6.20 79.15
CA GLU A 153 -34.43 6.78 79.40
C GLU A 153 -35.32 5.84 80.22
N ASP A 154 -35.35 4.53 79.88
CA ASP A 154 -36.07 3.50 80.64
C ASP A 154 -35.57 3.42 82.10
N PHE A 155 -34.26 3.50 82.31
CA PHE A 155 -33.65 3.48 83.64
C PHE A 155 -34.01 4.74 84.46
N VAL A 156 -33.92 5.92 83.85
CA VAL A 156 -34.29 7.19 84.50
C VAL A 156 -35.77 7.18 84.90
N LEU A 157 -36.66 6.75 84.02
CA LEU A 157 -38.08 6.62 84.31
C LEU A 157 -38.34 5.63 85.46
N HIS A 158 -37.59 4.52 85.49
CA HIS A 158 -37.70 3.55 86.58
C HIS A 158 -37.22 4.13 87.92
N MET A 159 -36.19 4.96 87.93
CA MET A 159 -35.72 5.66 89.12
C MET A 159 -36.71 6.73 89.60
N GLU A 160 -37.27 7.54 88.70
CA GLU A 160 -38.29 8.54 89.06
C GLU A 160 -39.55 7.89 89.65
N THR A 161 -40.03 6.80 89.04
CA THR A 161 -41.16 6.03 89.57
C THR A 161 -40.86 5.33 90.90
N PHE A 162 -39.60 4.98 91.17
CA PHE A 162 -39.18 4.47 92.46
C PHE A 162 -39.17 5.57 93.53
N GLU A 163 -38.63 6.75 93.22
CA GLU A 163 -38.62 7.91 94.12
C GLU A 163 -40.04 8.41 94.46
N GLN A 164 -40.98 8.36 93.53
CA GLN A 164 -42.39 8.71 93.78
C GLN A 164 -43.14 7.69 94.68
N ARG A 165 -42.59 6.48 94.83
CA ARG A 165 -43.19 5.40 95.66
C ARG A 165 -42.59 5.30 97.06
N LEU A 166 -41.52 6.05 97.34
CA LEU A 166 -40.94 6.25 98.66
C LEU A 166 -41.63 7.41 99.38
#